data_AF-A0A6P1MDL7-F1
#
_entry.id   AF-A0A6P1MDL7-F1
#
_cell.length_a   1.000
_cell.length_b   1.000
_cell.length_c   1.000
_cell.angle_alpha   90.00
_cell.angle_beta   90.00
_cell.angle_gamma   90.00
#
_symmetry.space_group_name_H-M   'P 1'
#
loop_
_entity.id
_entity.type
_entity.pdbx_description
1 polymer ?
#
loop_
_entity_poly.entity_id
_entity_poly.type
_entity_poly.pdbx_seq_one_letter_code
_entity_poly.pdbx_strand_id
1 'polypeptide(L)'
;MIKKILPTTTQRVACHTHKFINEQIRNSTLCSLKSYADCSDKALSDRITKLNAEWDIERFLEANAATIVILSSILGIKRSHCLWFLLPGTVGFFLLQHALQGWCPPLPVMRKLGIRTGLEIENEKTVLKFLRGDFLHKTDNIAKLLEMVEKQ
;
A
#
# COMPACT_ATOMS: atom_id res chain seq x y z
N MET A 1 -25.75 17.72 1.85
CA MET A 1 -24.41 17.36 1.33
C MET A 1 -23.62 16.74 2.49
N ILE A 2 -23.70 15.42 2.66
CA ILE A 2 -23.06 14.72 3.79
C ILE A 2 -21.55 14.80 3.56
N LYS A 3 -20.84 15.62 4.34
CA LYS A 3 -19.39 15.55 4.44
C LYS A 3 -19.05 14.10 4.76
N LYS A 4 -18.31 13.41 3.88
CA LYS A 4 -17.81 12.06 4.18
C LYS A 4 -16.93 12.19 5.43
N ILE A 5 -17.43 11.64 6.55
CA ILE A 5 -16.75 11.66 7.85
C ILE A 5 -15.41 10.92 7.77
N LEU A 6 -15.32 9.94 6.85
CA LEU A 6 -14.11 9.16 6.59
C LEU A 6 -13.57 9.45 5.17
N PRO A 7 -12.24 9.48 5.01
CA PRO A 7 -11.62 9.59 3.69
C PRO A 7 -11.96 8.37 2.82
N THR A 8 -11.74 8.48 1.51
CA THR A 8 -11.87 7.31 0.63
C THR A 8 -10.79 6.27 0.98
N THR A 9 -11.10 4.99 0.75
CA THR A 9 -10.19 3.88 1.05
C THR A 9 -8.79 4.15 0.52
N THR A 10 -8.64 4.58 -0.72
CA THR A 10 -7.33 4.75 -1.33
C THR A 10 -6.62 6.06 -0.96
N GLN A 11 -7.35 7.09 -0.48
CA GLN A 11 -6.76 8.39 -0.18
C GLN A 11 -6.44 8.59 1.30
N ARG A 12 -6.95 7.75 2.19
CA ARG A 12 -6.83 7.89 3.65
C ARG A 12 -5.39 8.15 4.13
N VAL A 13 -4.42 7.38 3.61
CA VAL A 13 -2.98 7.53 3.94
C VAL A 13 -2.39 8.78 3.30
N ALA A 14 -2.70 9.03 2.03
CA ALA A 14 -2.17 10.19 1.30
C ALA A 14 -2.63 11.52 1.95
N CYS A 15 -3.88 11.60 2.39
CA CYS A 15 -4.45 12.76 3.08
C CYS A 15 -3.75 13.07 4.41
N HIS A 16 -3.22 12.07 5.10
CA HIS A 16 -2.52 12.22 6.37
C HIS A 16 -0.98 12.19 6.24
N THR A 17 -0.47 12.10 5.01
CA THR A 17 0.95 12.21 4.71
C THR A 17 1.27 13.66 4.32
N HIS A 18 2.38 14.20 4.84
CA HIS A 18 2.80 15.55 4.50
C HIS A 18 2.99 15.70 2.98
N LYS A 19 2.48 16.78 2.38
CA LYS A 19 2.43 16.99 0.92
C LYS A 19 3.79 16.77 0.25
N PHE A 20 4.86 17.31 0.83
CA PHE A 20 6.23 17.13 0.31
C PHE A 20 6.63 15.65 0.17
N ILE A 21 6.23 14.79 1.10
CA ILE A 21 6.55 13.35 1.06
C ILE A 21 5.74 12.65 -0.03
N ASN A 22 4.46 12.98 -0.18
CA ASN A 22 3.65 12.46 -1.29
C ASN A 22 4.25 12.86 -2.65
N GLU A 23 4.67 14.12 -2.80
CA GLU A 23 5.33 14.59 -4.04
C GLU A 23 6.68 13.90 -4.25
N GLN A 24 7.45 13.64 -3.20
CA GLN A 24 8.71 12.91 -3.31
C GLN A 24 8.50 11.48 -3.84
N ILE A 25 7.53 10.76 -3.29
CA ILE A 25 7.16 9.40 -3.74
C ILE A 25 6.65 9.44 -5.19
N ARG A 26 5.80 10.42 -5.52
CA ARG A 26 5.32 10.61 -6.89
C ARG A 26 6.47 10.86 -7.86
N ASN A 27 7.41 11.73 -7.51
CA ASN A 27 8.54 12.08 -8.36
C ASN A 27 9.50 10.90 -8.53
N SER A 28 9.75 10.10 -7.49
CA SER A 28 10.56 8.88 -7.62
C SER A 28 9.89 7.86 -8.55
N THR A 29 8.56 7.69 -8.45
CA THR A 29 7.80 6.85 -9.39
C THR A 29 7.89 7.38 -10.83
N LEU A 30 7.79 8.71 -11.04
CA LEU A 30 7.96 9.29 -12.38
C LEU A 30 9.36 9.06 -12.94
N CYS A 31 10.41 9.19 -12.13
CA CYS A 31 11.79 8.89 -12.55
C CYS A 31 11.96 7.42 -12.91
N SER A 32 11.39 6.50 -12.12
CA SER A 32 11.33 5.06 -12.45
C SER A 32 10.69 4.86 -13.82
N LEU A 33 9.47 5.35 -14.02
CA LEU A 33 8.72 5.19 -15.27
C LEU A 33 9.46 5.75 -16.50
N LYS A 34 10.12 6.91 -16.37
CA LYS A 34 10.93 7.48 -17.46
C LYS A 34 12.05 6.55 -17.92
N SER A 35 12.67 5.81 -16.99
CA SER A 35 13.72 4.84 -17.34
C SER A 35 13.20 3.61 -18.11
N TYR A 36 11.90 3.37 -18.06
CA TYR A 36 11.24 2.24 -18.73
C TYR A 36 10.51 2.62 -20.03
N ALA A 37 10.46 3.91 -20.41
CA ALA A 37 9.67 4.39 -21.54
C ALA A 37 9.99 3.70 -22.88
N ASP A 38 11.27 3.48 -23.17
CA ASP A 38 11.76 2.87 -24.42
C ASP A 38 12.32 1.44 -24.20
N CYS A 39 11.98 0.82 -23.08
CA CYS A 39 12.44 -0.52 -22.75
C CYS A 39 11.64 -1.62 -23.48
N SER A 40 12.22 -2.81 -23.61
CA SER A 40 11.53 -3.97 -24.18
C SER A 40 10.42 -4.50 -23.27
N ASP A 41 9.43 -5.17 -23.85
CA ASP A 41 8.32 -5.81 -23.13
C ASP A 41 8.78 -6.73 -22.00
N LYS A 42 9.92 -7.41 -22.19
CA LYS A 42 10.53 -8.26 -21.16
C LYS A 42 10.96 -7.44 -19.95
N ALA A 43 11.63 -6.30 -20.16
CA ALA A 43 12.06 -5.44 -19.07
C ALA A 43 10.87 -4.80 -18.33
N LEU A 44 9.80 -4.43 -19.06
CA LEU A 44 8.54 -3.97 -18.46
C LEU A 44 7.90 -5.06 -17.59
N SER A 45 7.86 -6.29 -18.10
CA SER A 45 7.32 -7.46 -17.39
C SER A 45 8.11 -7.75 -16.11
N ASP A 46 9.44 -7.75 -16.18
CA ASP A 46 10.31 -7.98 -15.03
C ASP A 46 10.09 -6.91 -13.94
N ARG A 47 9.88 -5.63 -14.34
CA ARG A 47 9.54 -4.56 -13.39
C ARG A 47 8.17 -4.78 -12.76
N ILE A 48 7.16 -5.16 -13.53
CA ILE A 48 5.82 -5.48 -13.00
C ILE A 48 5.91 -6.65 -12.00
N THR A 49 6.68 -7.70 -12.28
CA THR A 49 6.90 -8.80 -11.34
C THR A 49 7.56 -8.32 -10.04
N LYS A 50 8.55 -7.42 -10.11
CA LYS A 50 9.14 -6.81 -8.91
C LYS A 50 8.11 -5.98 -8.12
N LEU A 51 7.25 -5.24 -8.80
CA LEU A 51 6.18 -4.46 -8.17
C LEU A 51 5.13 -5.35 -7.51
N ASN A 52 4.80 -6.51 -8.09
CA ASN A 52 3.90 -7.50 -7.49
C ASN A 52 4.46 -8.09 -6.19
N ALA A 53 5.79 -8.14 -6.03
CA ALA A 53 6.44 -8.61 -4.80
C ALA A 53 6.66 -7.50 -3.76
N GLU A 54 6.46 -6.23 -4.12
CA GLU A 54 6.65 -5.10 -3.22
C GLU A 54 5.59 -5.09 -2.12
N TRP A 55 6.01 -4.80 -0.89
CA TRP A 55 5.09 -4.65 0.21
C TRP A 55 4.57 -3.22 0.26
N ASP A 56 3.26 -3.08 0.19
CA ASP A 56 2.62 -1.81 0.44
C ASP A 56 2.61 -1.47 1.93
N ILE A 57 2.32 -0.20 2.22
CA ILE A 57 2.30 0.38 3.56
C ILE A 57 1.32 -0.33 4.51
N GLU A 58 0.18 -0.81 4.02
CA GLU A 58 -0.83 -1.47 4.85
C GLU A 58 -0.31 -2.85 5.28
N ARG A 59 0.19 -3.65 4.32
CA ARG A 59 0.80 -4.95 4.61
C ARG A 59 1.99 -4.82 5.57
N PHE A 60 2.85 -3.83 5.36
CA PHE A 60 3.98 -3.57 6.25
C PHE A 60 3.52 -3.20 7.66
N LEU A 61 2.54 -2.29 7.78
CA LEU A 61 1.99 -1.86 9.07
C LEU A 61 1.34 -3.02 9.83
N GLU A 62 0.45 -3.78 9.17
CA GLU A 62 -0.31 -4.87 9.76
C GLU A 62 0.59 -6.00 10.25
N ALA A 63 1.58 -6.42 9.45
CA ALA A 63 2.49 -7.50 9.82
C ALA A 63 3.33 -7.15 11.06
N ASN A 64 3.84 -5.92 11.13
CA ASN A 64 4.61 -5.45 12.28
C ASN A 64 3.71 -5.29 13.53
N ALA A 65 2.51 -4.72 13.37
CA ALA A 65 1.56 -4.55 14.45
C ALA A 65 1.10 -5.91 15.03
N ALA A 66 0.75 -6.87 14.17
CA ALA A 66 0.39 -8.23 14.58
C ALA A 66 1.53 -8.92 15.33
N THR A 67 2.78 -8.75 14.88
CA THR A 67 3.96 -9.27 15.56
C THR A 67 4.06 -8.74 17.00
N ILE A 68 3.90 -7.42 17.19
CA ILE A 68 3.93 -6.78 18.51
C ILE A 68 2.79 -7.32 19.39
N VAL A 69 1.58 -7.43 18.84
CA VAL A 69 0.40 -7.94 19.56
C VAL A 69 0.64 -9.38 20.03
N ILE A 70 1.14 -10.27 19.17
CA ILE A 70 1.41 -11.67 19.52
C ILE A 70 2.47 -11.77 20.61
N LEU A 71 3.62 -11.11 20.43
CA LEU A 71 4.73 -11.19 21.38
C LEU A 71 4.34 -10.63 22.76
N SER A 72 3.67 -9.48 22.79
CA SER A 72 3.21 -8.86 24.05
C SER A 72 2.11 -9.68 24.74
N SER A 73 1.20 -10.29 23.98
CA SER A 73 0.17 -11.19 24.52
C SER A 73 0.79 -12.45 25.15
N ILE A 74 1.74 -13.10 24.45
CA ILE A 74 2.45 -14.27 24.99
C ILE A 74 3.17 -13.90 26.29
N LEU A 75 3.81 -12.74 26.33
CA LEU A 75 4.54 -12.28 27.51
C LEU A 75 3.60 -11.96 28.68
N GLY A 76 2.44 -11.36 28.41
CA GLY A 76 1.40 -11.10 29.40
C GLY A 76 0.84 -12.38 30.04
N ILE A 77 0.60 -13.40 29.22
CA ILE A 77 0.17 -14.73 29.69
C ILE A 77 1.28 -15.37 30.54
N LYS A 78 2.52 -15.43 30.02
CA LYS A 78 3.64 -16.09 30.71
C LYS A 78 4.05 -15.44 32.03
N ARG A 79 3.87 -14.12 32.15
CA ARG A 79 4.22 -13.37 33.36
C ARG A 79 3.02 -13.17 34.30
N SER A 80 1.83 -13.65 33.93
CA SER A 80 0.56 -13.44 34.66
C SER A 80 0.34 -11.98 35.06
N HIS A 81 0.73 -11.04 34.19
CA HIS A 81 0.82 -9.63 34.53
C HIS A 81 0.00 -8.79 33.55
N CYS A 82 -1.12 -8.26 34.04
CA CYS A 82 -2.17 -7.62 33.22
C CYS A 82 -1.67 -6.40 32.42
N LEU A 83 -0.66 -5.68 32.93
CA LEU A 83 -0.13 -4.49 32.26
C LEU A 83 0.44 -4.78 30.87
N TRP A 84 0.84 -6.02 30.56
CA TRP A 84 1.29 -6.40 29.22
C TRP A 84 0.18 -6.35 28.16
N PHE A 85 -1.09 -6.47 28.55
CA PHE A 85 -2.23 -6.38 27.63
C PHE A 85 -2.57 -4.94 27.23
N LEU A 86 -2.01 -3.93 27.91
CA LEU A 86 -2.12 -2.54 27.46
C LEU A 86 -1.45 -2.34 26.10
N LEU A 87 -0.37 -3.06 25.80
CA LEU A 87 0.33 -2.93 24.53
C LEU A 87 -0.50 -3.48 23.34
N PRO A 88 -1.06 -4.72 23.37
CA PRO A 88 -2.04 -5.18 22.40
C PRO A 88 -3.22 -4.22 22.23
N GLY A 89 -3.78 -3.72 23.35
CA GLY A 89 -4.92 -2.80 23.32
C GLY A 89 -4.61 -1.49 22.60
N THR A 90 -3.45 -0.88 22.91
CA THR A 90 -3.00 0.37 22.26
C THR A 90 -2.69 0.16 20.78
N VAL A 91 -2.03 -0.94 20.40
CA VAL A 91 -1.79 -1.27 18.99
C VAL A 91 -3.10 -1.49 18.25
N GLY A 92 -4.05 -2.23 18.84
CA GLY A 92 -5.38 -2.46 18.26
C GLY A 92 -6.17 -1.16 18.07
N PHE A 93 -6.10 -0.25 19.04
CA PHE A 93 -6.73 1.08 18.93
C PHE A 93 -6.18 1.86 17.73
N PHE A 94 -4.85 1.94 17.58
CA PHE A 94 -4.26 2.66 16.44
C PHE A 94 -4.46 1.97 15.10
N LEU A 95 -4.52 0.63 15.06
CA LEU A 95 -4.90 -0.10 13.85
C LEU A 95 -6.34 0.23 13.43
N LEU A 96 -7.28 0.25 14.38
CA LEU A 96 -8.66 0.62 14.10
C LEU A 96 -8.75 2.06 13.57
N GLN A 97 -8.07 2.99 14.23
CA GLN A 97 -8.00 4.38 13.77
C GLN A 97 -7.39 4.48 12.37
N HIS A 98 -6.31 3.74 12.09
CA HIS A 98 -5.68 3.70 10.78
C HIS A 98 -6.60 3.12 9.70
N ALA A 99 -7.34 2.06 10.00
CA ALA A 99 -8.30 1.48 9.07
C ALA A 99 -9.41 2.48 8.69
N LEU A 100 -9.87 3.29 9.65
CA LEU A 100 -10.94 4.27 9.43
C LEU A 100 -10.45 5.58 8.79
N GLN A 101 -9.35 6.13 9.28
CA GLN A 101 -8.88 7.48 8.94
C GLN A 101 -7.59 7.47 8.11
N GLY A 102 -6.80 6.40 8.15
CA GLY A 102 -5.54 6.29 7.44
C GLY A 102 -4.34 6.93 8.15
N TRP A 103 -4.43 7.16 9.47
CA TRP A 103 -3.31 7.64 10.27
C TRP A 103 -3.04 6.75 11.49
N CYS A 104 -1.75 6.49 11.72
CA CYS A 104 -1.23 5.95 12.97
C CYS A 104 0.16 6.54 13.27
N PRO A 105 0.64 6.47 14.52
CA PRO A 105 1.93 7.04 14.93
C PRO A 105 3.14 6.66 14.07
N PRO A 106 3.33 5.39 13.61
CA PRO A 106 4.50 5.04 12.81
C PRO A 106 4.39 5.44 11.33
N LEU A 107 3.19 5.78 10.84
CA LEU A 107 2.95 6.07 9.43
C LEU A 107 3.86 7.18 8.86
N PRO A 108 4.05 8.35 9.52
CA PRO A 108 4.89 9.40 8.97
C PRO A 108 6.34 8.97 8.77
N VAL A 109 6.86 8.07 9.61
CA VAL A 109 8.22 7.53 9.50
C VAL A 109 8.29 6.60 8.30
N MET A 110 7.36 5.65 8.19
CA MET A 110 7.31 4.70 7.08
C MET A 110 7.16 5.42 5.72
N ARG A 111 6.32 6.46 5.65
CA ARG A 111 6.15 7.28 4.45
C ARG A 111 7.42 8.07 4.10
N LYS A 112 8.14 8.60 5.09
CA LYS A 112 9.46 9.23 4.86
C LYS A 112 10.52 8.25 4.35
N LEU A 113 10.42 6.96 4.70
CA LEU A 113 11.27 5.90 4.16
C LEU A 113 10.88 5.50 2.73
N GLY A 114 9.85 6.11 2.14
CA GLY A 114 9.41 5.85 0.78
C GLY A 114 8.51 4.63 0.63
N ILE A 115 7.99 4.05 1.72
CA ILE A 115 7.06 2.92 1.65
C ILE A 115 5.75 3.39 1.02
N ARG A 116 5.38 2.75 -0.08
CA ARG A 116 4.29 3.18 -0.96
C ARG A 116 2.96 2.54 -0.55
N THR A 117 1.88 3.23 -0.85
CA THR A 117 0.53 2.66 -0.77
C THR A 117 0.32 1.66 -1.90
N GLY A 118 -0.61 0.73 -1.72
CA GLY A 118 -0.99 -0.19 -2.79
C GLY A 118 -1.42 0.54 -4.05
N LEU A 119 -2.18 1.64 -3.93
CA LEU A 119 -2.60 2.45 -5.08
C LEU A 119 -1.41 3.07 -5.83
N GLU A 120 -0.38 3.56 -5.13
CA GLU A 120 0.81 4.12 -5.78
C GLU A 120 1.60 3.05 -6.56
N ILE A 121 1.68 1.82 -6.02
CA ILE A 121 2.29 0.67 -6.69
C ILE A 121 1.46 0.25 -7.91
N GLU A 122 0.13 0.14 -7.74
CA GLU A 122 -0.80 -0.18 -8.84
C GLU A 122 -0.72 0.85 -9.96
N ASN A 123 -0.68 2.15 -9.65
CA ASN A 123 -0.55 3.19 -10.66
C ASN A 123 0.72 3.02 -11.50
N GLU A 124 1.88 2.70 -10.89
CA GLU A 124 3.10 2.41 -11.64
C GLU A 124 2.92 1.18 -12.54
N LYS A 125 2.35 0.09 -12.01
CA LYS A 125 2.07 -1.13 -12.80
C LYS A 125 1.14 -0.84 -13.98
N THR A 126 0.09 -0.06 -13.79
CA THR A 126 -0.85 0.32 -14.84
C THR A 126 -0.16 1.10 -15.95
N VAL A 127 0.71 2.07 -15.62
CA VAL A 127 1.47 2.80 -16.63
C VAL A 127 2.43 1.88 -17.39
N LEU A 128 3.13 0.97 -16.70
CA LEU A 128 4.02 0.01 -17.36
C LEU A 128 3.25 -0.93 -18.30
N LYS A 129 2.05 -1.38 -17.93
CA LYS A 129 1.16 -2.19 -18.78
C LYS A 129 0.69 -1.40 -20.00
N PHE A 130 0.44 -0.10 -19.84
CA PHE A 130 0.13 0.78 -20.95
C PHE A 130 1.31 0.91 -21.92
N LEU A 131 2.52 1.10 -21.41
CA LEU A 131 3.75 1.14 -22.23
C LEU A 131 4.00 -0.19 -22.96
N ARG A 132 3.66 -1.32 -22.34
CA ARG A 132 3.75 -2.67 -22.94
C ARG A 132 2.66 -2.95 -23.99
N GLY A 133 1.63 -2.10 -24.08
CA GLY A 133 0.54 -2.25 -25.04
C GLY A 133 -0.59 -3.17 -24.60
N ASP A 134 -0.66 -3.56 -23.32
CA ASP A 134 -1.66 -4.51 -22.79
C ASP A 134 -3.12 -4.07 -23.03
N PHE A 135 -3.35 -2.75 -23.14
CA PHE A 135 -4.69 -2.17 -23.32
C PHE A 135 -5.10 -1.93 -24.77
N LEU A 136 -4.26 -2.30 -25.76
CA LEU A 136 -4.57 -2.08 -27.18
C LEU A 136 -5.60 -3.07 -27.74
N HIS A 137 -5.82 -4.21 -27.06
CA HIS A 137 -6.77 -5.22 -27.52
C HIS A 137 -8.20 -4.91 -27.05
N LYS A 138 -9.06 -4.47 -27.97
CA LYS A 138 -10.50 -4.24 -27.70
C LYS A 138 -11.25 -5.57 -27.72
N THR A 139 -11.97 -5.92 -26.66
CA THR A 139 -12.91 -7.05 -26.67
C THR A 139 -14.26 -6.60 -26.10
N ASP A 140 -15.35 -7.06 -26.72
CA ASP A 140 -16.72 -6.70 -26.29
C ASP A 140 -17.25 -7.63 -25.18
N ASN A 141 -16.47 -8.64 -24.80
CA ASN A 141 -16.83 -9.56 -23.73
C ASN A 141 -16.27 -9.08 -22.37
N ILE A 142 -17.17 -8.55 -21.54
CA ILE A 142 -16.86 -7.97 -20.23
C ILE A 142 -16.23 -9.00 -19.27
N ALA A 143 -16.66 -10.27 -19.32
CA ALA A 143 -16.08 -11.31 -18.48
C ALA A 143 -14.62 -11.60 -18.87
N LYS A 144 -14.32 -11.62 -20.17
CA LYS A 144 -12.93 -11.73 -20.66
C LYS A 144 -12.08 -10.52 -20.27
N LEU A 145 -12.64 -9.31 -20.30
CA LEU A 145 -11.95 -8.11 -19.83
C LEU A 145 -11.57 -8.21 -18.35
N LEU A 146 -12.49 -8.68 -17.50
CA LEU A 146 -12.20 -8.88 -16.08
C LEU A 146 -11.12 -9.94 -15.86
N GLU A 147 -11.21 -11.10 -16.53
CA GLU A 147 -10.17 -12.13 -16.46
C GLU A 147 -8.78 -11.64 -16.89
N MET A 148 -8.72 -10.75 -17.89
CA MET A 148 -7.46 -10.14 -18.33
C MET A 148 -6.86 -9.20 -17.28
N VAL A 149 -7.69 -8.61 -16.42
CA VAL A 149 -7.26 -7.77 -15.29
C VAL A 149 -6.89 -8.60 -14.06
N GLU A 150 -7.57 -9.73 -13.84
CA GLU A 150 -7.35 -10.60 -12.66
C GLU A 150 -6.14 -11.52 -12.78
N LYS A 151 -5.75 -11.95 -14.00
CA LYS A 151 -4.59 -12.83 -14.24
C LYS A 151 -3.22 -12.11 -14.09
N GLN A 152 -3.17 -10.99 -13.38
CA GLN A 152 -2.05 -10.04 -13.32
C GLN A 152 -1.18 -10.15 -12.06
#